data_AF-A0A9D2LPB4-F1
#
_entry.id   AF-A0A9D2LPB4-F1
#
_cell.length_a   1.000
_cell.length_b   1.000
_cell.length_c   1.000
_cell.angle_alpha   90.00
_cell.angle_beta   90.00
_cell.angle_gamma   90.00
#
_symmetry.space_group_name_H-M   'P 1'
#
loop_
_entity.id
_entity.type
_entity.pdbx_description
1 polymer ?
#
loop_
_entity_poly.entity_id
_entity_poly.type
_entity_poly.pdbx_seq_one_letter_code
_entity_poly.pdbx_strand_id
1 'polypeptide(L)'
;MKHTKVHSLVSCALIAALYAALTLCLAPLGFGIVQIRFSEALSILAVFTPNAIWGLTVGCMLSNAIGLATGLNPAGFIDIFFGSAATLIAALLAYALRNVKIKGFPVLSTVPPVLVNGIIVGAELTFFESNPFNFSLYGINFLSVSAGQVIPCMGIGLFLYFVLKKFKLDTRLFAARTN
;
A
#
# COMPACT_ATOMS: atom_id res chain seq x y z
N MET A 1 -13.84 -11.44 -22.62
CA MET A 1 -14.12 -9.99 -22.82
C MET A 1 -12.77 -9.32 -23.03
N LYS A 2 -12.55 -8.62 -24.14
CA LYS A 2 -11.37 -7.73 -24.26
C LYS A 2 -11.41 -6.79 -23.06
N HIS A 3 -10.30 -6.64 -22.32
CA HIS A 3 -10.21 -5.58 -21.30
C HIS A 3 -10.39 -4.24 -22.03
N THR A 4 -11.57 -3.67 -21.94
CA THR A 4 -11.80 -2.32 -22.45
C THR A 4 -11.05 -1.35 -21.55
N LYS A 5 -10.60 -0.22 -22.12
CA LYS A 5 -9.98 0.86 -21.33
C LYS A 5 -10.84 1.24 -20.11
N VAL A 6 -12.17 1.16 -20.26
CA VAL A 6 -13.17 1.38 -19.21
C VAL A 6 -13.03 0.37 -18.06
N HIS A 7 -12.93 -0.94 -18.32
CA HIS A 7 -12.81 -1.94 -17.26
C HIS A 7 -11.54 -1.76 -16.42
N SER A 8 -10.41 -1.45 -17.08
CA SER A 8 -9.15 -1.16 -16.38
C SER A 8 -9.26 0.10 -15.52
N LEU A 9 -9.88 1.16 -16.04
CA LEU A 9 -10.10 2.40 -15.30
C LEU A 9 -11.00 2.19 -14.07
N VAL A 10 -12.10 1.43 -14.23
CA VAL A 10 -12.99 1.08 -13.12
C VAL A 10 -12.27 0.23 -12.08
N SER A 11 -11.44 -0.74 -12.49
CA SER A 11 -10.65 -1.54 -11.56
C SER A 11 -9.68 -0.68 -10.74
N CYS A 12 -8.95 0.23 -11.40
CA CYS A 12 -8.08 1.19 -10.71
C CYS A 12 -8.87 2.05 -9.72
N ALA A 13 -10.01 2.60 -10.15
CA ALA A 13 -10.85 3.46 -9.33
C ALA A 13 -11.41 2.75 -8.09
N LEU A 14 -11.86 1.50 -8.23
CA LEU A 14 -12.34 0.69 -7.10
C LEU A 14 -11.22 0.39 -6.10
N ILE A 15 -10.03 0.02 -6.58
CA ILE A 15 -8.87 -0.23 -5.70
C ILE A 15 -8.46 1.07 -4.98
N ALA A 16 -8.42 2.20 -5.70
CA ALA A 16 -8.12 3.50 -5.12
C ALA A 16 -9.14 3.90 -4.04
N ALA A 17 -10.44 3.73 -4.33
CA ALA A 17 -11.51 4.01 -3.39
C ALA A 17 -11.43 3.13 -2.14
N LEU A 18 -11.18 1.83 -2.30
CA LEU A 18 -11.00 0.91 -1.17
C LEU A 18 -9.79 1.28 -0.31
N TYR A 19 -8.66 1.60 -0.94
CA TYR A 19 -7.46 2.04 -0.23
C TYR A 19 -7.72 3.34 0.55
N ALA A 20 -8.32 4.33 -0.10
CA ALA A 20 -8.60 5.62 0.53
C ALA A 20 -9.60 5.49 1.68
N ALA A 21 -10.70 4.76 1.46
CA ALA A 21 -11.69 4.49 2.50
C ALA A 21 -11.08 3.77 3.70
N LEU A 22 -10.29 2.72 3.47
CA LEU A 22 -9.67 1.98 4.57
C LEU A 22 -8.68 2.84 5.36
N THR A 23 -7.92 3.69 4.67
CA THR A 23 -6.98 4.63 5.32
C THR A 23 -7.71 5.67 6.15
N LEU A 24 -8.78 6.28 5.62
CA LEU A 24 -9.51 7.36 6.29
C LEU A 24 -10.40 6.84 7.43
N CYS A 25 -11.07 5.71 7.26
CA CYS A 25 -11.88 5.10 8.32
C CYS A 25 -11.04 4.61 9.50
N LEU A 26 -9.77 4.25 9.25
CA LEU A 26 -8.83 3.81 10.28
C LEU A 26 -7.77 4.88 10.58
N ALA A 27 -8.03 6.15 10.26
CA ALA A 27 -7.10 7.26 10.49
C ALA A 27 -6.52 7.31 11.92
N PRO A 28 -7.29 7.06 13.00
CA PRO A 28 -6.74 7.05 14.37
C PRO A 28 -5.64 6.00 14.59
N LEU A 29 -5.68 4.88 13.86
CA LEU A 29 -4.66 3.83 13.90
C LEU A 29 -3.56 4.04 12.84
N GLY A 30 -3.87 4.77 11.77
CA GLY A 30 -2.97 5.05 10.67
C GLY A 30 -1.99 6.20 10.93
N PHE A 31 -2.36 7.19 11.75
CA PHE A 31 -1.55 8.39 12.03
C PHE A 31 -1.09 8.51 13.51
N GLY A 32 -1.16 7.42 14.28
CA GLY A 32 -0.70 7.38 15.69
C GLY A 32 0.82 7.19 15.84
N ILE A 33 1.29 7.05 17.09
CA ILE A 33 2.72 6.81 17.43
C ILE A 33 3.23 5.49 16.82
N VAL A 34 2.37 4.47 16.80
CA VAL A 34 2.56 3.23 16.04
C VAL A 34 1.61 3.28 14.86
N GLN A 35 2.14 3.61 13.67
CA GLN A 35 1.34 3.81 12.47
C GLN A 35 1.00 2.47 11.82
N ILE A 36 -0.23 1.99 12.02
CA ILE A 36 -0.70 0.76 11.38
C ILE A 36 -1.44 1.12 10.09
N ARG A 37 -0.76 0.92 8.96
CA ARG A 37 -1.35 1.19 7.64
C ARG A 37 -2.07 -0.05 7.10
N PHE A 38 -3.31 -0.24 7.55
CA PHE A 38 -4.15 -1.37 7.11
C PHE A 38 -4.41 -1.40 5.60
N SER A 39 -4.41 -0.24 4.95
CA SER A 39 -4.57 -0.10 3.50
C SER A 39 -3.46 -0.77 2.68
N GLU A 40 -2.26 -0.93 3.25
CA GLU A 40 -1.17 -1.66 2.59
C GLU A 40 -1.44 -3.16 2.47
N ALA A 41 -2.45 -3.71 3.16
CA ALA A 41 -2.91 -5.07 2.89
C ALA A 41 -3.37 -5.25 1.44
N LEU A 42 -3.86 -4.18 0.79
CA LEU A 42 -4.27 -4.19 -0.61
C LEU A 42 -3.07 -4.20 -1.57
N SER A 43 -1.85 -3.94 -1.11
CA SER A 43 -0.63 -4.01 -1.95
C SER A 43 -0.45 -5.38 -2.61
N ILE A 44 -0.95 -6.44 -1.97
CA ILE A 44 -0.95 -7.79 -2.53
C ILE A 44 -1.74 -7.89 -3.85
N LEU A 45 -2.68 -6.98 -4.10
CA LEU A 45 -3.44 -6.94 -5.35
C LEU A 45 -2.55 -6.66 -6.56
N ALA A 46 -1.41 -5.99 -6.36
CA ALA A 46 -0.40 -5.78 -7.39
C ALA A 46 0.06 -7.11 -8.01
N VAL A 47 0.15 -8.19 -7.23
CA VAL A 47 0.54 -9.53 -7.71
C VAL A 47 -0.40 -10.05 -8.80
N PHE A 48 -1.68 -9.65 -8.79
CA PHE A 48 -2.69 -10.15 -9.73
C PHE A 48 -2.85 -9.28 -10.98
N THR A 49 -2.67 -7.97 -10.88
CA THR A 49 -2.88 -7.06 -12.02
C THR A 49 -2.04 -5.79 -11.95
N PRO A 50 -1.48 -5.32 -13.08
CA PRO A 50 -0.78 -4.03 -13.12
C PRO A 50 -1.71 -2.84 -12.86
N ASN A 51 -3.03 -2.98 -13.05
CA ASN A 51 -3.99 -1.93 -12.72
C ASN A 51 -4.01 -1.62 -11.21
N ALA A 52 -3.71 -2.60 -10.36
CA ALA A 52 -3.67 -2.40 -8.92
C ALA A 52 -2.53 -1.47 -8.52
N ILE A 53 -1.41 -1.45 -9.25
CA ILE A 53 -0.28 -0.54 -8.98
C ILE A 53 -0.76 0.92 -9.04
N TRP A 54 -1.48 1.27 -10.10
CA TRP A 54 -2.05 2.61 -10.27
C TRP A 54 -3.18 2.88 -9.30
N GLY A 55 -4.06 1.90 -9.06
CA GLY A 55 -5.14 2.02 -8.08
C GLY A 55 -4.63 2.31 -6.66
N LEU A 56 -3.61 1.58 -6.20
CA LEU A 56 -2.99 1.77 -4.89
C LEU A 56 -2.30 3.13 -4.77
N THR A 57 -1.54 3.52 -5.80
CA THR A 57 -0.84 4.81 -5.84
C THR A 57 -1.81 5.98 -5.76
N VAL A 58 -2.87 5.96 -6.59
CA VAL A 58 -3.90 7.00 -6.57
C VAL A 58 -4.70 6.98 -5.27
N GLY A 59 -4.97 5.79 -4.73
CA GLY A 59 -5.61 5.62 -3.43
C GLY A 59 -4.82 6.26 -2.29
N CYS A 60 -3.50 6.06 -2.26
CA CYS A 60 -2.61 6.69 -1.28
C CYS A 60 -2.55 8.20 -1.43
N MET A 61 -2.44 8.68 -2.67
CA MET A 61 -2.46 10.12 -2.95
C MET A 61 -3.77 10.75 -2.46
N LEU A 62 -4.90 10.09 -2.72
CA LEU A 62 -6.22 10.55 -2.33
C LEU A 62 -6.42 10.53 -0.80
N SER A 63 -6.01 9.45 -0.11
CA SER A 63 -6.10 9.40 1.35
C SER A 63 -5.27 10.49 2.01
N ASN A 64 -4.07 10.75 1.48
CA ASN A 64 -3.17 11.75 2.04
C ASN A 64 -3.69 13.17 1.75
N ALA A 65 -4.23 13.43 0.56
CA ALA A 65 -4.85 14.71 0.21
C ALA A 65 -6.11 15.00 1.05
N ILE A 66 -6.97 14.00 1.27
CA ILE A 66 -8.15 14.16 2.13
C ILE A 66 -7.74 14.28 3.60
N GLY A 67 -6.75 13.50 4.05
CA GLY A 67 -6.18 13.60 5.39
C GLY A 67 -5.61 14.99 5.68
N LEU A 68 -4.94 15.60 4.69
CA LEU A 68 -4.48 16.99 4.76
C LEU A 68 -5.65 17.98 4.85
N ALA A 69 -6.63 17.86 3.96
CA ALA A 69 -7.79 18.77 3.92
C ALA A 69 -8.63 18.71 5.21
N THR A 70 -8.62 17.58 5.91
CA THR A 70 -9.34 17.37 7.18
C THR A 70 -8.49 17.62 8.42
N GLY A 71 -7.19 17.92 8.26
CA GLY A 71 -6.25 18.13 9.37
C GLY A 71 -5.86 16.84 10.13
N LEU A 72 -6.21 15.67 9.59
CA LEU A 72 -5.90 14.35 10.18
C LEU A 72 -4.47 13.89 9.88
N ASN A 73 -3.82 14.46 8.86
CA ASN A 73 -2.45 14.12 8.49
C ASN A 73 -1.47 15.25 8.90
N PRO A 74 -0.72 15.11 10.02
CA PRO A 74 0.25 16.10 10.43
C PRO A 74 1.47 16.19 9.51
N ALA A 75 1.78 15.12 8.75
CA ALA A 75 2.90 15.08 7.80
C ALA A 75 2.63 15.92 6.52
N GLY A 76 1.43 16.48 6.38
CA GLY A 76 1.20 17.60 5.48
C GLY A 76 1.13 17.23 3.98
N PHE A 77 1.46 18.24 3.15
CA PHE A 77 1.49 18.15 1.69
C PHE A 77 2.62 17.24 1.15
N ILE A 78 3.65 16.99 1.95
CA ILE A 78 4.83 16.20 1.57
C ILE A 78 4.46 14.72 1.41
N ASP A 79 3.65 14.17 2.32
CA ASP A 79 3.20 12.77 2.31
C ASP A 79 2.35 12.44 1.09
N ILE A 80 1.68 13.44 0.49
CA ILE A 80 0.94 13.25 -0.77
C ILE A 80 1.88 12.79 -1.88
N PHE A 81 3.10 13.32 -1.94
CA PHE A 81 4.08 12.94 -2.96
C PHE A 81 4.95 11.78 -2.51
N PHE A 82 5.54 11.85 -1.32
CA PHE A 82 6.48 10.85 -0.84
C PHE A 82 5.79 9.55 -0.45
N GLY A 83 4.64 9.60 0.24
CA GLY A 83 3.83 8.42 0.54
C GLY A 83 3.30 7.73 -0.72
N SER A 84 2.84 8.51 -1.71
CA SER A 84 2.40 7.94 -3.00
C SER A 84 3.55 7.35 -3.80
N ALA A 85 4.71 8.00 -3.81
CA ALA A 85 5.93 7.48 -4.45
C ALA A 85 6.40 6.19 -3.78
N ALA A 86 6.36 6.12 -2.44
CA ALA A 86 6.68 4.93 -1.68
C ALA A 86 5.74 3.77 -2.05
N THR A 87 4.44 4.04 -2.10
CA THR A 87 3.42 3.05 -2.48
C THR A 87 3.62 2.57 -3.92
N LEU A 88 3.94 3.48 -4.85
CA LEU A 88 4.21 3.14 -6.25
C LEU A 88 5.43 2.22 -6.37
N ILE A 89 6.55 2.58 -5.73
CA ILE A 89 7.78 1.79 -5.73
C ILE A 89 7.52 0.41 -5.10
N ALA A 90 6.84 0.38 -3.95
CA ALA A 90 6.45 -0.85 -3.27
C ALA A 90 5.60 -1.76 -4.16
N ALA A 91 4.58 -1.21 -4.82
CA ALA A 91 3.69 -1.96 -5.70
C ALA A 91 4.40 -2.48 -6.96
N LEU A 92 5.32 -1.69 -7.55
CA LEU A 92 6.16 -2.13 -8.66
C LEU A 92 7.08 -3.29 -8.26
N LEU A 93 7.75 -3.19 -7.12
CA LEU A 93 8.59 -4.25 -6.58
C LEU A 93 7.78 -5.50 -6.23
N ALA A 94 6.62 -5.34 -5.59
CA ALA A 94 5.70 -6.44 -5.30
C ALA A 94 5.24 -7.16 -6.57
N TYR A 95 4.95 -6.40 -7.64
CA TYR A 95 4.60 -6.92 -8.96
C TYR A 95 5.77 -7.63 -9.66
N ALA A 96 6.99 -7.14 -9.50
CA ALA A 96 8.19 -7.79 -10.04
C ALA A 96 8.46 -9.14 -9.34
N LEU A 97 8.22 -9.20 -8.02
CA LEU A 97 8.43 -10.39 -7.20
C LEU A 97 7.26 -11.40 -7.26
N ARG A 98 6.18 -11.09 -8.01
CA ARG A 98 4.95 -11.90 -8.05
C ARG A 98 5.14 -13.37 -8.45
N ASN A 99 6.20 -13.66 -9.19
CA ASN A 99 6.53 -15.01 -9.65
C ASN A 99 7.34 -15.81 -8.63
N VAL A 100 7.95 -15.16 -7.64
CA VAL A 100 8.73 -15.81 -6.59
C VAL A 100 7.78 -16.24 -5.47
N LYS A 101 7.44 -17.53 -5.44
CA LYS A 101 6.50 -18.09 -4.46
C LYS A 101 7.20 -19.04 -3.51
N ILE A 102 6.97 -18.84 -2.22
CA ILE A 102 7.42 -19.73 -1.15
C ILE A 102 6.22 -20.54 -0.71
N LYS A 103 6.28 -21.88 -0.86
CA LYS A 103 5.17 -22.79 -0.56
C LYS A 103 3.83 -22.41 -1.24
N GLY A 104 3.91 -21.84 -2.45
CA GLY A 104 2.73 -21.40 -3.23
C GLY A 104 2.21 -20.00 -2.89
N PHE A 105 2.78 -19.32 -1.89
CA PHE A 105 2.41 -17.96 -1.50
C PHE A 105 3.47 -16.94 -1.96
N PRO A 106 3.06 -15.76 -2.47
CA PRO A 106 3.98 -14.68 -2.86
C PRO A 106 4.45 -13.88 -1.64
N VAL A 107 5.02 -14.55 -0.63
CA VAL A 107 5.47 -13.93 0.63
C VAL A 107 6.48 -12.82 0.36
N LEU A 108 7.33 -12.98 -0.66
CA LEU A 108 8.33 -11.97 -0.99
C LEU A 108 7.70 -10.69 -1.56
N SER A 109 6.51 -10.75 -2.15
CA SER A 109 5.78 -9.57 -2.64
C SER A 109 5.18 -8.71 -1.53
N THR A 110 5.08 -9.20 -0.29
CA THR A 110 4.57 -8.40 0.85
C THR A 110 5.68 -7.65 1.60
N VAL A 111 6.94 -7.94 1.29
CA VAL A 111 8.12 -7.29 1.90
C VAL A 111 8.33 -5.86 1.37
N PRO A 112 8.22 -5.56 0.05
CA PRO A 112 8.48 -4.22 -0.46
C PRO A 112 7.63 -3.11 0.18
N PRO A 113 6.31 -3.26 0.39
CA PRO A 113 5.52 -2.26 1.11
C PRO A 113 6.10 -1.92 2.49
N VAL A 114 6.45 -2.94 3.28
CA VAL A 114 6.98 -2.79 4.63
C VAL A 114 8.31 -2.03 4.66
N LEU A 115 9.22 -2.36 3.74
CA LEU A 115 10.55 -1.75 3.69
C LEU A 115 10.52 -0.36 3.06
N VAL A 116 9.85 -0.20 1.92
CA VAL A 116 9.87 1.04 1.15
C VAL A 116 9.15 2.15 1.91
N ASN A 117 7.97 1.87 2.49
CA ASN A 117 7.28 2.85 3.33
C ASN A 117 8.09 3.10 4.62
N GLY A 118 8.70 2.09 5.23
CA GLY A 118 9.57 2.29 6.39
C GLY A 118 10.70 3.28 6.10
N ILE A 119 11.37 3.14 4.94
CA ILE A 119 12.46 4.03 4.53
C ILE A 119 11.94 5.44 4.22
N ILE A 120 10.93 5.56 3.37
CA ILE A 120 10.50 6.86 2.84
C ILE A 120 9.65 7.62 3.86
N VAL A 121 8.60 6.99 4.39
CA VAL A 121 7.68 7.61 5.36
C VAL A 121 8.38 7.77 6.72
N GLY A 122 9.23 6.81 7.11
CA GLY A 122 10.05 6.95 8.33
C GLY A 122 11.03 8.12 8.24
N ALA A 123 11.65 8.35 7.07
CA ALA A 123 12.49 9.53 6.84
C ALA A 123 11.67 10.81 6.90
N GLU A 124 10.53 10.85 6.23
CA GLU A 124 9.61 11.99 6.24
C GLU A 124 9.20 12.40 7.66
N LEU A 125 8.72 11.46 8.47
CA LEU A 125 8.33 11.73 9.87
C LEU A 125 9.51 12.30 10.68
N THR A 126 10.71 11.77 10.47
CA THR A 126 11.91 12.24 11.17
C THR A 126 12.28 13.67 10.80
N PHE A 127 12.10 14.06 9.53
CA PHE A 127 12.29 15.44 9.08
C PHE A 127 11.27 16.40 9.70
N PHE A 128 10.04 15.94 9.95
CA PHE A 128 9.00 16.74 10.61
C PHE A 128 9.23 16.87 12.12
N GLU A 129 9.66 15.80 12.78
CA GLU A 129 9.84 15.77 14.24
C GLU A 129 11.17 16.37 14.70
N SER A 130 12.22 16.29 13.89
CA SER A 130 13.56 16.77 14.24
C SER A 130 14.20 17.56 13.10
N ASN A 131 14.54 18.81 13.37
CA ASN A 131 15.34 19.64 12.47
C ASN A 131 16.46 20.30 13.30
N PRO A 132 17.73 19.84 13.24
CA PRO A 132 18.34 18.99 12.21
C PRO A 132 18.00 17.49 12.30
N PHE A 133 18.17 16.77 11.18
CA PHE A 133 17.83 15.35 11.02
C PHE A 133 18.58 14.45 12.02
N ASN A 134 17.83 13.72 12.84
CA ASN A 134 18.39 12.80 13.83
C ASN A 134 18.31 11.35 13.35
N PHE A 135 19.46 10.73 13.09
CA PHE A 135 19.55 9.33 12.66
C PHE A 135 19.00 8.33 13.68
N SER A 136 19.08 8.64 14.98
CA SER A 136 18.50 7.78 16.02
C SER A 136 16.97 7.81 15.96
N LEU A 137 16.38 8.98 15.72
CA LEU A 137 14.93 9.13 15.56
C LEU A 137 14.45 8.48 14.27
N TYR A 138 15.23 8.59 13.19
CA TYR A 138 14.99 7.85 11.95
C TYR A 138 14.90 6.35 12.16
N GLY A 139 15.81 5.77 12.96
CA GLY A 139 15.75 4.34 13.27
C GLY A 139 14.45 3.94 13.98
N ILE A 140 13.96 4.78 14.90
CA ILE A 140 12.72 4.56 15.63
C ILE A 140 11.51 4.67 14.70
N ASN A 141 11.45 5.72 13.87
CA ASN A 141 10.35 5.95 12.93
C ASN A 141 10.31 4.89 11.82
N PHE A 142 11.47 4.51 11.27
CA PHE A 142 11.61 3.37 10.36
C PHE A 142 11.03 2.10 10.99
N LEU A 143 11.45 1.77 12.22
CA LEU A 143 11.01 0.56 12.90
C LEU A 143 9.50 0.60 13.21
N SER A 144 8.98 1.75 13.65
CA SER A 144 7.56 1.94 13.94
C SER A 144 6.70 1.72 12.70
N VAL A 145 7.04 2.39 11.59
CA VAL A 145 6.31 2.30 10.32
C VAL A 145 6.41 0.90 9.71
N SER A 146 7.60 0.29 9.73
CA SER A 146 7.77 -1.07 9.23
C SER A 146 7.02 -2.08 10.10
N ALA A 147 7.11 -2.00 11.43
CA ALA A 147 6.41 -2.90 12.33
C ALA A 147 4.88 -2.79 12.17
N GLY A 148 4.36 -1.56 12.01
CA GLY A 148 2.95 -1.30 11.77
C GLY A 148 2.41 -1.88 10.44
N GLN A 149 3.29 -2.19 9.48
CA GLN A 149 2.90 -2.80 8.20
C GLN A 149 3.10 -4.31 8.13
N VAL A 150 3.82 -4.93 9.06
CA VAL A 150 4.03 -6.40 9.06
C VAL A 150 2.69 -7.13 9.09
N ILE A 151 1.79 -6.76 10.01
CA ILE A 151 0.49 -7.43 10.14
C ILE A 151 -0.42 -7.15 8.93
N PRO A 152 -0.62 -5.90 8.48
CA PRO A 152 -1.38 -5.61 7.26
C PRO A 152 -0.86 -6.34 6.02
N CYS A 153 0.45 -6.29 5.74
CA CYS A 153 1.01 -6.82 4.51
C CYS A 153 1.17 -8.34 4.56
N MET A 154 1.82 -8.87 5.60
CA MET A 154 2.15 -10.30 5.70
C MET A 154 0.99 -11.12 6.27
N GLY A 155 0.23 -10.58 7.22
CA GLY A 155 -0.93 -11.27 7.78
C GLY A 155 -2.16 -11.14 6.87
N ILE A 156 -2.71 -9.92 6.81
CA ILE A 156 -3.98 -9.64 6.12
C ILE A 156 -3.80 -9.76 4.60
N GLY A 157 -2.71 -9.25 4.04
CA GLY A 157 -2.42 -9.34 2.60
C GLY A 157 -2.30 -10.78 2.11
N LEU A 158 -1.55 -11.65 2.81
CA LEU A 158 -1.48 -13.07 2.44
C LEU A 158 -2.80 -13.82 2.66
N PHE A 159 -3.56 -13.46 3.70
CA PHE A 159 -4.91 -14.00 3.88
C PHE A 159 -5.84 -13.59 2.73
N LEU A 160 -5.79 -12.32 2.30
CA LEU A 160 -6.53 -11.85 1.14
C LEU A 160 -6.13 -12.60 -0.13
N TYR A 161 -4.82 -12.82 -0.35
CA TYR A 161 -4.34 -13.66 -1.45
C TYR A 161 -4.93 -15.08 -1.40
N PHE A 162 -4.91 -15.70 -0.22
CA PHE A 162 -5.48 -17.04 -0.02
C PHE A 162 -6.96 -17.10 -0.38
N VAL A 163 -7.75 -16.16 0.14
CA VAL A 163 -9.20 -16.07 -0.12
C VAL A 163 -9.46 -15.88 -1.62
N LEU A 164 -8.77 -14.94 -2.26
CA LEU A 164 -8.94 -14.68 -3.70
C LEU A 164 -8.64 -15.91 -4.56
N LYS A 165 -7.57 -16.65 -4.23
CA LYS A 165 -7.22 -17.91 -4.91
C LYS A 165 -8.22 -19.03 -4.62
N LYS A 166 -8.62 -19.22 -3.37
CA LYS A 166 -9.54 -20.28 -2.95
C LYS A 166 -10.89 -20.17 -3.65
N PHE A 167 -11.40 -18.95 -3.80
CA PHE A 167 -12.68 -18.69 -4.48
C PHE A 167 -12.54 -18.43 -5.99
N LYS A 168 -11.32 -18.57 -6.56
CA LYS A 168 -11.01 -18.26 -7.97
C LYS A 168 -11.42 -16.85 -8.40
N LEU A 169 -11.50 -15.92 -7.45
CA LEU A 169 -11.85 -14.52 -7.68
C LEU A 169 -10.75 -13.79 -8.44
N ASP A 170 -9.50 -14.21 -8.28
CA ASP A 170 -8.38 -13.69 -9.07
C ASP A 170 -8.62 -13.84 -10.57
N THR A 171 -9.15 -14.98 -11.01
CA THR A 171 -9.48 -15.21 -12.43
C THR A 171 -10.75 -14.48 -12.89
N ARG A 172 -11.68 -14.17 -11.99
CA ARG A 172 -12.92 -13.47 -12.35
C ARG A 172 -12.75 -11.95 -12.38
N LEU A 173 -11.96 -11.42 -11.46
CA LEU A 173 -11.74 -10.00 -11.28
C LEU A 173 -10.55 -9.48 -12.09
N PHE A 174 -9.49 -10.30 -12.24
CA PHE A 174 -8.21 -9.83 -12.78
C PHE A 174 -7.72 -10.60 -14.01
N ALA A 175 -8.23 -11.81 -14.31
CA ALA A 175 -7.91 -12.41 -15.59
C ALA A 175 -8.66 -11.70 -16.71
N ALA A 176 -7.90 -11.03 -17.57
CA ALA A 176 -8.33 -10.92 -18.95
C ALA A 176 -8.56 -12.35 -19.45
N ARG A 177 -9.80 -12.71 -19.80
CA ARG A 177 -10.05 -13.91 -20.63
C ARG A 177 -9.29 -13.71 -21.94
N THR A 178 -8.01 -14.09 -21.96
CA THR A 178 -7.31 -14.48 -23.17
C THR A 178 -7.89 -15.85 -23.51
N ASN A 179 -8.77 -15.85 -24.51
CA ASN A 179 -9.19 -17.08 -25.19
C ASN A 179 -7.97 -17.81 -25.73
#